data_AF-A0A1G6JRY1-F1
#
_entry.id   AF-A0A1G6JRY1-F1
#
_cell.length_a   1.000
_cell.length_b   1.000
_cell.length_c   1.000
_cell.angle_alpha   90.00
_cell.angle_beta   90.00
_cell.angle_gamma   90.00
#
_symmetry.space_group_name_H-M   'P 1'
#
loop_
_entity.id
_entity.type
_entity.pdbx_description
1 polymer ?
#
loop_
_entity_poly.entity_id
_entity_poly.type
_entity_poly.pdbx_seq_one_letter_code
_entity_poly.pdbx_strand_id
1 'polypeptide(L)' 'MAGSRVRFFNDKTKHMILLHRPHPENEIKGGALKAVKQALKQEGFL' A
#
# COMPACT_ATOMS: atom_id res chain seq x y z
N MET A 1 -18.11 -5.64 -11.04
CA MET A 1 -17.45 -4.59 -10.23
C MET A 1 -15.98 -4.93 -10.08
N ALA A 2 -15.08 -4.20 -10.73
CA ALA A 2 -13.64 -4.36 -10.47
C ALA A 2 -13.32 -3.74 -9.11
N GLY A 3 -12.76 -4.51 -8.18
CA GLY A 3 -12.38 -4.01 -6.87
C GLY A 3 -11.41 -2.83 -6.99
N SER A 4 -11.60 -1.78 -6.21
CA SER A 4 -10.74 -0.58 -6.22
C SER A 4 -9.38 -0.81 -5.56
N ARG A 5 -9.01 -2.04 -5.22
CA ARG A 5 -7.76 -2.35 -4.51
C ARG A 5 -6.64 -2.72 -5.49
N VAL A 6 -5.45 -2.19 -5.25
CA VAL A 6 -4.20 -2.53 -5.92
C VAL A 6 -3.34 -3.32 -4.95
N ARG A 7 -2.75 -4.42 -5.45
CA ARG A 7 -1.82 -5.26 -4.70
C ARG A 7 -0.40 -4.92 -5.13
N PHE A 8 0.43 -4.57 -4.16
CA PHE A 8 1.87 -4.40 -4.33
C PHE A 8 2.57 -5.57 -3.66
N PHE A 9 3.38 -6.32 -4.40
CA PHE A 9 4.09 -7.50 -3.92
C PHE A 9 5.59 -7.33 -4.13
N ASN A 10 6.38 -7.52 -3.08
CA ASN A 10 7.84 -7.55 -3.15
C ASN A 10 8.32 -9.00 -3.22
N ASP A 11 8.87 -9.39 -4.37
CA ASP A 11 9.29 -10.79 -4.57
C ASP A 11 10.51 -11.20 -3.72
N LYS A 12 11.31 -10.24 -3.24
CA LYS A 12 12.48 -10.53 -2.40
C LYS A 12 12.08 -10.85 -0.96
N THR A 13 11.18 -10.05 -0.38
CA THR A 13 10.74 -10.26 1.00
C THR A 13 9.46 -11.07 1.11
N LYS A 14 8.82 -11.38 -0.04
CA LYS A 14 7.49 -11.99 -0.15
C LYS A 14 6.39 -11.20 0.58
N HIS A 15 6.67 -9.94 0.92
CA HIS A 15 5.73 -9.05 1.58
C HIS A 15 4.72 -8.47 0.58
N MET A 16 3.50 -8.23 1.05
CA MET A 16 2.39 -7.71 0.25
C MET A 16 1.69 -6.56 0.96
N ILE A 17 1.44 -5.49 0.22
CA ILE A 17 0.61 -4.37 0.66
C ILE A 17 -0.60 -4.23 -0.28
N LEU A 18 -1.76 -3.98 0.30
CA LEU A 18 -3.00 -3.69 -0.43
C LEU A 18 -3.38 -2.24 -0.21
N LEU A 19 -3.47 -1.47 -1.30
CA LEU A 19 -3.89 -0.07 -1.24
C LEU A 19 -5.16 0.12 -2.06
N HIS A 20 -6.05 0.97 -1.57
CA HIS A 20 -7.18 1.44 -2.38
C HIS A 20 -6.67 2.44 -3.42
N ARG A 21 -7.15 2.33 -4.67
CA ARG A 21 -6.95 3.34 -5.70
C ARG A 21 -7.52 4.65 -5.19
N PRO A 22 -6.74 5.74 -5.26
CA PRO A 22 -7.28 7.05 -4.94
C PRO A 22 -8.39 7.41 -5.94
N HIS A 23 -9.51 7.91 -5.42
CA HIS A 23 -10.68 8.30 -6.19
C HIS A 23 -11.51 9.31 -5.36
N PRO A 24 -12.03 10.41 -5.95
CA PRO A 24 -11.93 10.82 -7.37
C PRO A 24 -10.57 11.43 -7.76
N GLU A 25 -9.83 11.94 -6.78
CA GLU A 25 -8.54 12.59 -6.98
C GLU A 25 -7.39 11.56 -6.98
N ASN A 26 -6.22 11.96 -7.48
CA ASN A 26 -5.03 11.10 -7.53
C ASN A 26 -4.11 11.28 -6.29
N GLU A 27 -4.71 11.47 -5.12
CA GLU A 27 -4.01 11.65 -3.86
C GLU A 27 -4.31 10.53 -2.88
N ILE A 28 -3.28 10.03 -2.19
CA ILE A 28 -3.44 9.00 -1.15
C ILE A 28 -3.77 9.65 0.20
N LYS A 29 -4.79 9.12 0.89
CA LYS A 29 -5.15 9.59 2.24
C LYS A 29 -4.12 9.16 3.27
N GLY A 30 -4.06 9.89 4.38
CA GLY A 30 -3.11 9.63 5.48
C GLY A 30 -3.15 8.19 6.03
N GLY A 31 -4.31 7.53 6.01
CA GLY A 31 -4.43 6.11 6.40
C GLY A 31 -3.65 5.17 5.47
N ALA A 32 -3.70 5.40 4.15
CA ALA A 32 -2.93 4.62 3.18
C ALA A 32 -1.42 4.88 3.36
N LEU A 33 -1.03 6.14 3.56
CA LEU A 33 0.36 6.49 3.83
C LEU A 33 0.89 5.86 5.12
N LYS A 34 0.08 5.85 6.19
CA LYS A 34 0.43 5.21 7.47
C LYS A 34 0.65 3.71 7.30
N ALA A 35 -0.22 3.03 6.55
CA ALA A 35 -0.09 1.60 6.27
C ALA A 35 1.22 1.28 5.51
N VAL A 36 1.56 2.07 4.49
CA VAL A 36 2.84 1.93 3.76
C VAL A 36 4.03 2.13 4.70
N LYS A 37 4.04 3.20 5.51
CA LYS A 37 5.13 3.45 6.46
C LYS A 37 5.29 2.32 7.48
N GLN A 38 4.18 1.75 7.95
CA GLN A 38 4.22 0.63 8.89
C GLN A 38 4.81 -0.63 8.26
N ALA A 39 4.41 -0.96 7.03
CA ALA A 39 4.95 -2.09 6.30
C ALA A 39 6.46 -1.92 6.05
N LEU A 40 6.90 -0.74 5.63
CA LEU A 40 8.32 -0.46 5.44
C LEU A 40 9.13 -0.61 6.74
N LYS A 41 8.59 -0.15 7.87
CA LYS A 41 9.24 -0.33 9.18
C LYS A 41 9.33 -1.79 9.61
N GLN A 42 8.26 -2.56 9.40
CA GLN A 42 8.21 -3.98 9.76
C GLN A 42 9.22 -4.80 8.95
N GLU A 43 9.41 -4.45 7.68
CA GLU A 43 10.34 -5.12 6.78
C GLU A 43 11.78 -4.57 6.87
N GLY A 44 12.03 -3.57 7.73
CA GLY A 44 13.36 -3.01 7.95
C GLY A 44 13.85 -2.05 6.85
N PHE A 45 12.94 -1.48 6.06
CA PHE A 45 13.26 -0.49 5.01
C PHE A 45 13.10 0.97 5.47
N LEU A 46 12.59 1.20 6.68
CA LEU A 46 12.44 2.52 7.33
C LEU A 46 12.61 2.38 8.84
#